data_AF-A0A920PUU5-F1
#
_entry.id   AF-A0A920PUU5-F1
#
_cell.length_a   1.000
_cell.length_b   1.000
_cell.length_c   1.000
_cell.angle_alpha   90.00
_cell.angle_beta   90.00
_cell.angle_gamma   90.00
#
_symmetry.space_group_name_H-M   'P 1'
#
loop_
_entity.id
_entity.type
_entity.pdbx_description
1 polymer ?
#
loop_
_entity_poly.entity_id
_entity_poly.type
_entity_poly.pdbx_seq_one_letter_code
_entity_poly.pdbx_strand_id
1 'polypeptide(L)'
;MGGDFDHRWTQAKEAIEAMKEMWTKDEAEYHGHYFDFPKVRVFPKPAQKPYPPLFLGGAAANVFKRVVNYGDGWMPVRATPDGVRAGRAALDELSDAPGRDPKSIQILIYGASSREEIKQMEDPGLTWPQSV
;
A
#
# COMPACT_ATOMS: atom_id res chain seq x y z
N MET A 1 1.21 2.48 -24.85
CA MET A 1 1.92 3.44 -23.99
C MET A 1 3.27 2.82 -23.64
N GLY A 2 4.37 3.40 -24.13
CA GLY A 2 5.73 2.91 -23.87
C GLY A 2 6.14 3.23 -22.44
N GLY A 3 5.94 2.28 -21.52
CA GLY A 3 6.30 2.45 -20.11
C GLY A 3 7.80 2.30 -19.91
N ASP A 4 8.39 3.24 -19.17
CA ASP A 4 9.74 3.10 -18.65
C ASP A 4 9.71 2.10 -17.47
N PHE A 5 9.89 0.83 -17.80
CA PHE A 5 9.75 -0.25 -16.83
C PHE A 5 10.81 -0.21 -15.73
N ASP A 6 12.01 0.27 -16.04
CA ASP A 6 13.11 0.32 -15.09
C ASP A 6 12.84 1.40 -14.03
N HIS A 7 12.22 2.51 -14.44
CA HIS A 7 11.94 3.64 -13.56
C HIS A 7 10.50 3.74 -13.07
N ARG A 8 9.62 2.79 -13.41
CA ARG A 8 8.20 2.83 -13.02
C ARG A 8 7.98 2.99 -11.50
N TRP A 9 8.87 2.42 -10.70
CA TRP A 9 8.78 2.56 -9.24
C TRP A 9 9.23 3.94 -8.78
N THR A 10 10.33 4.48 -9.30
CA THR A 10 10.82 5.80 -8.88
C THR A 10 9.80 6.88 -9.28
N GLN A 11 9.17 6.76 -10.44
CA GLN A 11 8.05 7.62 -10.86
C GLN A 11 6.85 7.52 -9.90
N ALA A 12 6.40 6.31 -9.58
CA ALA A 12 5.26 6.11 -8.67
C ALA A 12 5.55 6.61 -7.25
N LYS A 13 6.79 6.39 -6.78
CA LYS A 13 7.27 6.87 -5.48
C LYS A 13 7.23 8.40 -5.41
N GLU A 14 7.79 9.10 -6.39
CA GLU A 14 7.77 10.58 -6.41
C GLU A 14 6.34 11.13 -6.54
N ALA A 15 5.48 10.47 -7.31
CA ALA A 15 4.06 10.84 -7.39
C ALA A 15 3.38 10.77 -6.01
N ILE A 16 3.63 9.70 -5.24
CA ILE A 16 3.09 9.56 -3.87
C ILE A 16 3.59 10.69 -2.96
N GLU A 17 4.89 11.00 -3.00
CA GLU A 17 5.48 12.07 -2.19
C GLU A 17 4.88 13.43 -2.53
N ALA A 18 4.83 13.78 -3.82
CA ALA A 18 4.22 15.01 -4.31
C ALA A 18 2.72 15.11 -3.94
N MET A 19 1.97 14.02 -4.03
CA MET A 19 0.55 13.99 -3.65
C MET A 19 0.36 14.22 -2.16
N LYS A 20 1.15 13.56 -1.30
CA LYS A 20 1.11 13.79 0.15
C LYS A 20 1.44 15.24 0.50
N GLU A 21 2.44 15.83 -0.15
CA GLU A 21 2.80 17.24 0.00
C GLU A 21 1.60 18.16 -0.30
N MET A 22 0.98 18.01 -1.47
CA MET A 22 -0.18 18.81 -1.89
C MET A 22 -1.41 18.61 -1.00
N TRP A 23 -1.64 17.39 -0.49
CA TRP A 23 -2.81 17.08 0.32
C TRP A 23 -2.70 17.52 1.78
N THR A 24 -1.49 17.57 2.32
CA THR A 24 -1.27 17.81 3.76
C THR A 24 -0.84 19.23 4.09
N LYS A 25 -0.35 20.01 3.11
CA LYS A 25 0.11 21.39 3.33
C LYS A 25 -0.74 22.40 2.55
N ASP A 26 -0.98 23.56 3.15
CA ASP A 26 -1.70 24.66 2.49
C ASP A 26 -0.93 25.21 1.30
N GLU A 27 0.38 25.40 1.49
CA GLU A 27 1.36 25.70 0.45
C GLU A 27 2.34 24.54 0.32
N ALA A 28 2.36 23.92 -0.85
CA ALA A 28 3.13 22.73 -1.16
C ALA A 28 4.22 23.07 -2.18
N GLU A 29 5.39 22.45 -2.06
CA GLU A 29 6.49 22.56 -3.02
C GLU A 29 7.20 21.20 -3.10
N TYR A 30 7.63 20.79 -4.29
CA TYR A 30 8.32 19.52 -4.48
C TYR A 30 9.29 19.61 -5.65
N HIS A 31 10.53 19.15 -5.43
CA HIS A 31 11.59 19.15 -6.43
C HIS A 31 12.20 17.74 -6.52
N GLY A 32 11.62 16.91 -7.37
CA GLY A 32 12.07 15.57 -7.70
C GLY A 32 12.55 15.46 -9.14
N HIS A 33 12.86 14.25 -9.58
CA HIS A 33 13.34 14.02 -10.95
C HIS A 33 12.19 13.99 -11.98
N TYR A 34 11.02 13.47 -11.59
CA TYR A 34 9.83 13.36 -12.44
C TYR A 34 8.78 14.44 -12.17
N PHE A 35 8.74 14.96 -10.94
CA PHE A 35 7.83 16.04 -10.54
C PHE A 35 8.65 17.20 -9.97
N ASP A 36 8.45 18.38 -10.53
CA ASP A 36 9.09 19.61 -10.06
C ASP A 36 8.06 20.75 -10.15
N PHE A 37 7.69 21.31 -9.01
CA PHE A 37 6.82 22.47 -8.95
C PHE A 37 7.23 23.43 -7.83
N PRO A 38 7.17 24.75 -8.09
CA PRO A 38 7.41 25.76 -7.07
C PRO A 38 6.25 25.78 -6.08
N LYS A 39 6.34 26.61 -5.04
CA LYS A 39 5.24 26.78 -4.07
C LYS A 39 3.85 27.00 -4.72
N VAL A 40 2.93 26.07 -4.52
CA VAL A 40 1.54 26.10 -5.02
C VAL A 40 0.51 25.85 -3.91
N ARG A 41 -0.74 26.22 -4.17
CA ARG A 41 -1.89 25.95 -3.30
C ARG A 41 -2.91 25.06 -4.03
N VAL A 42 -3.12 23.85 -3.52
CA VAL A 42 -4.06 22.88 -4.13
C VAL A 42 -5.29 22.71 -3.23
N PHE A 43 -6.47 23.02 -3.77
CA PHE A 43 -7.75 22.94 -3.07
C PHE A 43 -8.85 22.41 -4.01
N PRO A 44 -9.89 21.72 -3.48
CA PRO A 44 -10.11 21.40 -2.07
C PRO A 44 -9.14 20.32 -1.55
N LYS A 45 -8.85 20.33 -0.24
CA LYS A 45 -8.09 19.25 0.40
C LYS A 45 -8.95 17.98 0.48
N PRO A 46 -8.34 16.78 0.51
CA PRO A 46 -9.09 15.56 0.77
C PRO A 46 -9.88 15.65 2.09
N ALA A 47 -11.08 15.07 2.06
CA ALA A 47 -11.95 15.00 3.23
C ALA A 47 -11.34 14.11 4.33
N GLN A 48 -10.70 13.00 3.94
CA GLN A 48 -9.97 12.10 4.84
C GLN A 48 -8.65 12.73 5.30
N LYS A 49 -8.27 12.52 6.56
CA LYS A 49 -7.04 13.05 7.17
C LYS A 49 -6.09 11.91 7.57
N PRO A 50 -4.76 12.12 7.46
CA PRO A 50 -4.10 13.29 6.86
C PRO A 50 -4.28 13.38 5.33
N TYR A 51 -4.50 12.24 4.69
CA TYR A 51 -4.79 12.08 3.27
C TYR A 51 -5.64 10.79 3.07
N PRO A 52 -6.18 10.52 1.87
CA PRO A 52 -6.86 9.26 1.58
C PRO A 52 -5.90 8.06 1.72
N PRO A 53 -6.32 6.90 2.27
CA PRO A 53 -5.45 5.74 2.41
C PRO A 53 -4.84 5.30 1.07
N LEU A 54 -3.53 5.08 1.06
CA LEU A 54 -2.76 4.67 -0.10
C LEU A 54 -2.46 3.17 -0.05
N PHE A 55 -3.06 2.43 -0.98
CA PHE A 55 -2.81 1.00 -1.12
C PHE A 55 -1.83 0.73 -2.26
N LEU A 56 -0.77 -0.05 -1.97
CA LEU A 56 0.15 -0.51 -3.00
C LEU A 56 -0.13 -1.98 -3.34
N GLY A 57 -0.28 -2.25 -4.63
CA GLY A 57 -0.59 -3.58 -5.14
C GLY A 57 0.62 -4.38 -5.58
N GLY A 58 0.47 -5.71 -5.58
CA GLY A 58 1.43 -6.66 -6.14
C GLY A 58 1.85 -7.76 -5.16
N ALA A 59 2.61 -8.73 -5.64
CA ALA A 59 3.00 -9.93 -4.88
C ALA A 59 4.53 -10.15 -4.78
N ALA A 60 5.33 -9.28 -5.41
CA ALA A 60 6.78 -9.41 -5.38
C ALA A 60 7.35 -8.92 -4.02
N ALA A 61 8.45 -9.52 -3.55
CA ALA A 61 9.03 -9.21 -2.23
C ALA A 61 9.37 -7.71 -2.03
N ASN A 62 9.74 -7.01 -3.10
CA ASN A 62 9.99 -5.56 -3.05
C ASN A 62 8.72 -4.73 -2.80
N VAL A 63 7.52 -5.25 -3.09
CA VAL A 63 6.24 -4.57 -2.83
C VAL A 63 6.04 -4.38 -1.33
N PHE A 64 6.35 -5.37 -0.50
CA PHE A 64 6.17 -5.25 0.95
C PHE A 64 7.06 -4.14 1.54
N LYS A 65 8.32 -4.06 1.11
CA LYS A 65 9.20 -2.94 1.49
C LYS A 65 8.61 -1.59 1.08
N ARG A 66 7.97 -1.50 -0.08
CA ARG A 66 7.32 -0.27 -0.55
C ARG A 66 6.07 0.07 0.25
N VAL A 67 5.26 -0.93 0.61
CA VAL A 67 4.08 -0.75 1.47
C VAL A 67 4.50 -0.17 2.82
N VAL A 68 5.48 -0.79 3.48
CA VAL A 68 5.95 -0.34 4.79
C VAL A 68 6.43 1.12 4.75
N ASN A 69 7.18 1.49 3.71
CA ASN A 69 7.78 2.82 3.60
C ASN A 69 6.83 3.90 3.03
N TYR A 70 5.88 3.57 2.15
CA TYR A 70 5.14 4.57 1.37
C TYR A 70 3.61 4.43 1.42
N GLY A 71 3.08 3.23 1.67
CA GLY A 71 1.64 2.94 1.64
C GLY A 71 1.01 2.83 3.02
N ASP A 72 -0.30 2.99 3.11
CA ASP A 72 -1.11 2.71 4.31
C ASP A 72 -1.61 1.26 4.35
N GLY A 73 -1.57 0.58 3.20
CA GLY A 73 -1.96 -0.82 3.09
C GLY A 73 -1.41 -1.52 1.86
N TRP A 74 -1.57 -2.84 1.87
CA TRP A 74 -1.24 -3.75 0.78
C TRP A 74 -2.50 -4.23 0.09
N MET A 75 -2.48 -4.26 -1.24
CA MET A 75 -3.55 -4.82 -2.06
C MET A 75 -3.05 -6.03 -2.85
N PRO A 76 -3.23 -7.27 -2.36
CA PRO A 76 -2.81 -8.47 -3.08
C PRO A 76 -3.46 -8.59 -4.46
N VAL A 77 -2.70 -9.08 -5.43
CA VAL A 77 -3.22 -9.45 -6.76
C VAL A 77 -3.50 -10.95 -6.74
N ARG A 78 -4.74 -11.35 -7.09
CA ARG A 78 -5.20 -12.75 -7.01
C ARG A 78 -4.99 -13.34 -5.62
N ALA A 79 -5.56 -12.68 -4.61
CA ALA A 79 -5.43 -13.08 -3.22
C ALA A 79 -5.89 -14.53 -3.01
N THR A 80 -5.07 -15.31 -2.31
CA THR A 80 -5.47 -16.60 -1.72
C THR A 80 -5.30 -16.48 -0.21
N PRO A 81 -6.03 -17.27 0.61
CA PRO A 81 -5.86 -17.25 2.06
C PRO A 81 -4.40 -17.45 2.50
N ASP A 82 -3.69 -18.43 1.90
CA ASP A 82 -2.27 -18.66 2.20
C ASP A 82 -1.37 -17.50 1.77
N GLY A 83 -1.62 -16.92 0.59
CA GLY A 83 -0.87 -15.77 0.09
C GLY A 83 -1.06 -14.53 0.97
N VAL A 84 -2.27 -14.31 1.49
CA VAL A 84 -2.58 -13.22 2.42
C VAL A 84 -1.87 -13.44 3.76
N ARG A 85 -1.89 -14.67 4.31
CA ARG A 85 -1.16 -15.01 5.54
C ARG A 85 0.34 -14.80 5.39
N ALA A 86 0.93 -15.32 4.31
CA ALA A 86 2.36 -15.16 4.04
C ALA A 86 2.74 -13.68 3.84
N GLY A 87 1.91 -12.92 3.11
CA GLY A 87 2.11 -11.49 2.91
C GLY A 87 2.01 -10.69 4.21
N ARG A 88 1.07 -11.05 5.10
CA ARG A 88 0.96 -10.44 6.43
C ARG A 88 2.22 -10.68 7.25
N ALA A 89 2.71 -11.92 7.31
CA ALA A 89 3.94 -12.25 8.03
C ALA A 89 5.15 -11.47 7.49
N ALA A 90 5.27 -11.33 6.16
CA ALA A 90 6.34 -10.54 5.55
C ALA A 90 6.23 -9.03 5.86
N LEU A 91 5.01 -8.49 5.92
CA LEU A 91 4.79 -7.11 6.33
C LEU A 91 5.15 -6.88 7.79
N ASP A 92 4.82 -7.83 8.67
CA ASP A 92 5.16 -7.78 10.09
C ASP A 92 6.69 -7.77 10.28
N GLU A 93 7.40 -8.71 9.66
CA GLU A 93 8.87 -8.80 9.74
C GLU A 93 9.57 -7.52 9.25
N LEU A 94 9.05 -6.90 8.17
CA LEU A 94 9.63 -5.67 7.63
C LEU A 94 9.26 -4.41 8.43
N SER A 95 8.17 -4.45 9.20
CA SER A 95 7.65 -3.30 9.96
C SER A 95 8.24 -3.18 11.36
N ASP A 96 8.98 -4.18 11.84
CA ASP A 96 9.76 -4.09 13.09
C ASP A 96 10.88 -3.01 13.02
N ALA A 97 11.09 -2.39 11.85
CA ALA A 97 11.90 -1.18 11.72
C ALA A 97 11.24 0.03 12.44
N PRO A 98 11.98 0.79 13.25
CA PRO A 98 11.42 1.77 14.17
C PRO A 98 10.62 2.88 13.46
N GLY A 99 9.38 3.11 13.93
CA GLY A 99 8.57 4.28 13.55
C GLY A 99 7.15 4.02 13.08
N ARG A 100 6.73 2.75 12.93
CA ARG A 100 5.36 2.41 12.50
C ARG A 100 4.88 1.11 13.17
N ASP A 101 3.64 1.11 13.66
CA ASP A 101 2.99 -0.12 14.14
C ASP A 101 2.68 -1.03 12.94
N PRO A 102 3.20 -2.27 12.88
CA PRO A 102 2.87 -3.24 11.83
C PRO A 102 1.36 -3.47 11.66
N LYS A 103 0.58 -3.36 12.75
CA LYS A 103 -0.88 -3.51 12.72
C LYS A 103 -1.60 -2.34 12.06
N SER A 104 -0.93 -1.21 11.85
CA SER A 104 -1.49 -0.09 11.09
C SER A 104 -1.58 -0.35 9.58
N ILE A 105 -0.86 -1.36 9.07
CA ILE A 105 -0.88 -1.70 7.64
C ILE A 105 -2.14 -2.51 7.33
N GLN A 106 -3.03 -1.91 6.54
CA GLN A 106 -4.27 -2.54 6.11
C GLN A 106 -4.03 -3.52 4.95
N ILE A 107 -4.85 -4.57 4.86
CA ILE A 107 -4.87 -5.47 3.70
C ILE A 107 -6.22 -5.30 3.01
N LEU A 108 -6.21 -4.74 1.80
CA LEU A 108 -7.41 -4.55 1.00
C LEU A 108 -7.52 -5.67 -0.02
N ILE A 109 -8.47 -6.57 0.19
CA ILE A 109 -8.74 -7.68 -0.72
C ILE A 109 -9.89 -7.29 -1.64
N TYR A 110 -9.70 -7.52 -2.94
CA TYR A 110 -10.72 -7.30 -3.95
C TYR A 110 -10.96 -8.58 -4.76
N GLY A 111 -12.20 -8.76 -5.22
CA GLY A 111 -12.55 -9.86 -6.12
C GLY A 111 -12.83 -11.21 -5.46
N ALA A 112 -13.02 -11.26 -4.14
CA ALA A 112 -13.54 -12.45 -3.47
C ALA A 112 -14.96 -12.76 -3.99
N SER A 113 -15.21 -14.03 -4.26
CA SER A 113 -16.40 -14.53 -4.97
C SER A 113 -17.50 -15.06 -4.04
N SER A 114 -17.18 -15.31 -2.77
CA SER A 114 -18.14 -15.83 -1.77
C SER A 114 -17.88 -15.26 -0.38
N ARG A 115 -18.90 -15.33 0.50
CA ARG A 115 -18.75 -14.94 1.92
C ARG A 115 -17.78 -15.87 2.65
N GLU A 116 -17.76 -17.14 2.27
CA GLU A 116 -16.86 -18.16 2.81
C GLU A 116 -15.40 -17.80 2.49
N GLU A 117 -15.11 -17.38 1.26
CA GLU A 117 -13.77 -16.94 0.85
C GLU A 117 -13.33 -15.69 1.61
N ILE A 118 -14.23 -14.72 1.81
CA ILE A 118 -13.97 -13.53 2.62
C ILE A 118 -13.59 -13.92 4.06
N LYS A 119 -14.37 -14.79 4.71
CA LYS A 119 -14.09 -15.26 6.08
C LYS A 119 -12.73 -15.94 6.21
N GLN A 120 -12.33 -16.74 5.22
CA GLN A 120 -11.02 -17.41 5.22
C GLN A 120 -9.84 -16.44 5.13
N MET A 121 -10.07 -15.24 4.58
CA MET A 121 -9.08 -14.19 4.42
C MET A 121 -9.04 -13.21 5.60
N GLU A 122 -10.12 -13.13 6.39
CA GLU A 122 -10.19 -12.35 7.64
C GLU A 122 -9.41 -13.01 8.80
N ASP A 123 -9.21 -14.32 8.75
CA ASP A 123 -8.57 -15.08 9.83
C ASP A 123 -7.09 -15.41 9.52
N PRO A 124 -6.12 -14.74 10.18
CA PRO A 124 -4.70 -15.05 10.02
C PRO A 124 -4.28 -16.41 10.61
N GLY A 125 -5.19 -17.20 11.22
CA GLY A 125 -4.88 -18.44 11.94
C GLY A 125 -5.62 -19.72 11.52
N LEU A 126 -6.39 -19.73 10.43
CA LEU A 126 -7.25 -20.89 10.14
C LEU A 126 -6.49 -22.11 9.59
N THR A 127 -6.22 -23.08 10.45
CA THR A 127 -5.86 -24.46 10.07
C THR A 127 -7.13 -25.25 9.77
N TRP A 128 -7.32 -25.70 8.52
CA TRP A 128 -8.34 -26.71 8.21
C TRP A 128 -7.82 -28.11 8.58
N PRO A 129 -8.58 -28.93 9.33
CA PRO A 129 -8.23 -30.32 9.51
C PRO A 129 -8.30 -31.05 8.17
N GLN A 130 -7.25 -31.79 7.83
CA GLN A 130 -7.32 -32.74 6.72
C GLN A 130 -8.42 -33.75 7.02
N SER A 131 -9.39 -33.85 6.12
CA SER A 131 -10.36 -34.93 6.13
C SER A 131 -9.62 -36.24 5.91
N VAL A 132 -9.64 -37.10 6.93
CA VAL A 132 -9.54 -38.56 6.78
C VAL A 132 -10.96 -39.10 6.76
#